data_AF-A0A368GK41-F1
#
_entry.id   AF-A0A368GK41-F1
#
_cell.length_a   1.000
_cell.length_b   1.000
_cell.length_c   1.000
_cell.angle_alpha   90.00
_cell.angle_beta   90.00
_cell.angle_gamma   90.00
#
_symmetry.space_group_name_H-M   'P 1'
#
loop_
_entity.id
_entity.type
_entity.pdbx_description
1 polymer ?
#
loop_
_entity_poly.entity_id
_entity_poly.type
_entity_poly.pdbx_seq_one_letter_code
_entity_poly.pdbx_strand_id
1 'polypeptide(L)'
;MDILGLAHKYGFVKLQNAVADYMKAILNNKNLCTIFNISQLYCLDDLTEYCLVFADQNASEVLTSQGFLQLSLNAVTQLIARDSFCASEIDIFCAIREWVKARPEMKAAAAEMLMKCLRLSLISQRDLLNIVRPSGLFPPDTILDAIEEQGKKRTTDLTHRGFLTPNTNIATAQLGAIVISGEAPNALLSEAGGIPQDGDRSLTRHAIGDDEGIVVQLGRPYIINKIILQLWDRETRMYSYYVEVSMDRRDWVRVIDYSKYLCRSRQTLYFESRVVRYIRVVGTHNSQSNRMFHLVSLEALNSSDEFNIDPKTTLLIPTTNVATIENNALVIEGVSRCRNALLNGQNSDYDWDNGYTCHQLNSGAITIQLPQPYMISTMRLLLWDCDDRYYSYYIEVSVDQINWVKVIDRRIKQCRYMRVRF
;
A
#
# COMPACT_ATOMS: atom_id res chain seq x y z
N MET A 1 -31.35 -21.28 -14.06
CA MET A 1 -31.42 -20.15 -15.01
C MET A 1 -32.84 -19.60 -15.11
N ASP A 2 -33.81 -20.44 -15.41
CA ASP A 2 -35.22 -20.02 -15.57
C ASP A 2 -35.83 -19.40 -14.31
N ILE A 3 -35.45 -19.91 -13.12
CA ILE A 3 -35.89 -19.38 -11.82
C ILE A 3 -35.45 -17.92 -11.63
N LEU A 4 -34.24 -17.55 -12.04
CA LEU A 4 -33.74 -16.18 -11.92
C LEU A 4 -34.49 -15.23 -12.86
N GLY A 5 -34.73 -15.67 -14.10
CA GLY A 5 -35.49 -14.90 -15.08
C GLY A 5 -36.94 -14.66 -14.64
N LEU A 6 -37.58 -15.66 -14.03
CA LEU A 6 -38.92 -15.51 -13.46
C LEU A 6 -38.91 -14.61 -12.22
N ALA A 7 -37.95 -14.78 -11.31
CA ALA A 7 -37.82 -13.95 -10.13
C ALA A 7 -37.65 -12.47 -10.48
N HIS A 8 -36.80 -12.17 -11.48
CA HIS A 8 -36.61 -10.82 -11.99
C HIS A 8 -37.89 -10.28 -12.64
N LYS A 9 -38.51 -11.06 -13.55
CA LYS A 9 -39.74 -10.65 -14.26
C LYS A 9 -40.90 -10.32 -13.32
N TYR A 10 -41.05 -11.05 -12.22
CA TYR A 10 -42.13 -10.86 -11.25
C TYR A 10 -41.72 -10.02 -10.03
N GLY A 11 -40.50 -9.47 -9.99
CA GLY A 11 -40.05 -8.58 -8.92
C GLY A 11 -39.78 -9.26 -7.57
N PHE A 12 -39.49 -10.57 -7.55
CA PHE A 12 -39.18 -11.32 -6.33
C PHE A 12 -37.72 -11.11 -5.87
N VAL A 13 -37.43 -9.92 -5.34
CA VAL A 13 -36.06 -9.49 -4.96
C VAL A 13 -35.37 -10.47 -4.00
N LYS A 14 -36.08 -10.99 -2.98
CA LYS A 14 -35.49 -11.95 -2.02
C LYS A 14 -35.06 -13.26 -2.69
N LEU A 15 -35.85 -13.75 -3.65
CA LEU A 15 -35.53 -14.97 -4.40
C LEU A 15 -34.37 -14.71 -5.36
N GLN A 16 -34.35 -13.55 -6.01
CA GLN A 16 -33.25 -13.10 -6.87
C GLN A 16 -31.92 -13.06 -6.10
N ASN A 17 -31.91 -12.47 -4.89
CA ASN A 17 -30.71 -12.42 -4.05
C ASN A 17 -30.26 -13.82 -3.59
N ALA A 18 -31.20 -14.68 -3.16
CA ALA A 18 -30.86 -16.04 -2.76
C ALA A 18 -30.26 -16.87 -3.92
N VAL A 19 -30.76 -16.69 -5.15
CA VAL A 19 -30.19 -17.33 -6.34
C VAL A 19 -28.82 -16.75 -6.68
N ALA A 20 -28.62 -15.44 -6.54
CA ALA A 20 -27.32 -14.81 -6.75
C ALA A 20 -26.27 -15.33 -5.74
N ASP A 21 -26.64 -15.47 -4.46
CA ASP A 21 -25.74 -16.03 -3.45
C ASP A 21 -25.41 -17.51 -3.70
N TYR A 22 -26.38 -18.29 -4.18
CA TYR A 22 -26.11 -19.64 -4.67
C TYR A 22 -25.12 -19.65 -5.85
N MET A 23 -25.25 -18.71 -6.80
CA MET A 23 -24.31 -18.59 -7.92
C MET A 23 -22.89 -18.25 -7.47
N LYS A 24 -22.73 -17.37 -6.46
CA LYS A 24 -21.42 -17.09 -5.85
C LYS A 24 -20.80 -18.37 -5.26
N ALA A 25 -21.58 -19.18 -4.56
CA ALA A 25 -21.10 -20.41 -3.92
C ALA A 25 -20.65 -21.51 -4.90
N ILE A 26 -21.22 -21.57 -6.10
CA ILE A 26 -20.86 -22.57 -7.12
C ILE A 26 -19.88 -22.06 -8.18
N LEU A 27 -19.42 -20.80 -8.06
CA LEU A 27 -18.58 -20.14 -9.05
C LEU A 27 -17.23 -20.86 -9.20
N ASN A 28 -16.83 -21.13 -10.44
CA ASN A 28 -15.55 -21.71 -10.81
C ASN A 28 -15.15 -21.30 -12.24
N ASN A 29 -13.92 -21.64 -12.64
CA ASN A 29 -13.37 -21.24 -13.95
C ASN A 29 -14.20 -21.72 -15.16
N LYS A 30 -15.00 -22.79 -15.02
CA LYS A 30 -15.82 -23.33 -16.11
C LYS A 30 -17.14 -22.58 -16.31
N ASN A 31 -17.74 -22.08 -15.23
CA ASN A 31 -19.06 -21.42 -15.27
C ASN A 31 -18.99 -19.89 -15.11
N LEU A 32 -17.82 -19.33 -14.81
CA LEU A 32 -17.61 -17.89 -14.60
C LEU A 32 -18.20 -17.03 -15.72
N CYS A 33 -17.82 -17.27 -16.98
CA CYS A 33 -18.26 -16.43 -18.10
C CYS A 33 -19.78 -16.46 -18.28
N THR A 34 -20.40 -17.61 -18.04
CA THR A 34 -21.85 -17.77 -18.09
C THR A 34 -22.52 -17.00 -16.96
N ILE A 35 -22.06 -17.17 -15.72
CA ILE A 35 -22.58 -16.47 -14.53
C ILE A 35 -22.39 -14.96 -14.66
N PHE A 36 -21.27 -14.51 -15.22
CA PHE A 36 -21.01 -13.10 -15.45
C PHE A 36 -21.94 -12.48 -16.51
N ASN A 37 -22.19 -13.16 -17.62
CA ASN A 37 -23.20 -12.70 -18.59
C ASN A 37 -24.60 -12.61 -17.97
N ILE A 38 -24.95 -13.56 -17.09
CA ILE A 38 -26.22 -13.57 -16.36
C ILE A 38 -26.32 -12.39 -15.41
N SER A 39 -25.25 -12.12 -14.65
CA SER A 39 -25.22 -11.02 -13.69
C SER A 39 -25.43 -9.67 -14.40
N GLN A 40 -24.81 -9.48 -15.56
CA GLN A 40 -25.02 -8.29 -16.38
C GLN A 40 -26.44 -8.23 -16.97
N LEU A 41 -26.97 -9.33 -17.50
CA LEU A 41 -28.30 -9.36 -18.11
C LEU A 41 -29.42 -8.97 -17.12
N TYR A 42 -29.30 -9.39 -15.87
CA TYR A 42 -30.29 -9.10 -14.82
C TYR A 42 -29.89 -7.94 -13.89
N CYS A 43 -28.85 -7.18 -14.23
CA CYS A 43 -28.34 -6.03 -13.44
C CYS A 43 -28.09 -6.39 -11.96
N LEU A 44 -27.39 -7.50 -11.73
CA LEU A 44 -26.99 -7.98 -10.41
C LEU A 44 -25.60 -7.45 -10.07
N ASP A 45 -25.51 -6.23 -9.54
CA ASP A 45 -24.22 -5.55 -9.32
C ASP A 45 -23.30 -6.30 -8.35
N ASP A 46 -23.82 -6.78 -7.21
CA ASP A 46 -23.04 -7.55 -6.23
C ASP A 46 -22.47 -8.86 -6.81
N LEU A 47 -23.23 -9.54 -7.67
CA LEU A 47 -22.77 -10.77 -8.34
C LEU A 47 -21.76 -10.43 -9.44
N THR A 48 -21.95 -9.31 -10.13
CA THR A 48 -21.05 -8.82 -11.18
C THR A 48 -19.69 -8.50 -10.59
N GLU A 49 -19.61 -7.74 -9.50
CA GLU A 49 -18.35 -7.45 -8.82
C GLU A 49 -17.68 -8.73 -8.31
N TYR A 50 -18.45 -9.66 -7.73
CA TYR A 50 -17.89 -10.94 -7.28
C TYR A 50 -17.29 -11.75 -8.44
N CYS A 51 -17.95 -11.77 -9.61
CA CYS A 51 -17.41 -12.41 -10.81
C CYS A 51 -16.14 -11.71 -11.31
N LEU A 52 -16.09 -10.38 -11.28
CA LEU A 52 -14.92 -9.60 -11.70
C LEU A 52 -13.71 -9.88 -10.80
N VAL A 53 -13.89 -9.87 -9.47
CA VAL A 53 -12.83 -10.20 -8.51
C VAL A 53 -12.33 -11.63 -8.72
N PHE A 54 -13.23 -12.59 -8.96
CA PHE A 54 -12.86 -13.96 -9.27
C PHE A 54 -12.11 -14.08 -10.60
N ALA A 55 -12.51 -13.32 -11.62
CA ALA A 55 -11.85 -13.28 -12.92
C ALA A 55 -10.43 -12.71 -12.82
N ASP A 56 -10.22 -11.67 -12.00
CA ASP A 56 -8.89 -11.06 -11.78
C ASP A 56 -7.88 -12.06 -11.22
N GLN A 57 -8.32 -12.96 -10.33
CA GLN A 57 -7.46 -14.01 -9.76
C GLN A 57 -7.11 -15.11 -10.76
N ASN A 58 -7.90 -15.28 -11.82
CA ASN A 58 -7.80 -16.38 -12.78
C ASN A 58 -7.63 -15.87 -14.23
N ALA A 59 -7.13 -14.65 -14.43
CA ALA A 59 -7.20 -13.93 -15.70
C ALA A 59 -6.73 -14.75 -16.91
N SER A 60 -5.57 -15.41 -16.81
CA SER A 60 -5.03 -16.28 -17.89
C SER A 60 -5.96 -17.45 -18.22
N GLU A 61 -6.56 -18.10 -17.22
CA GLU A 61 -7.49 -19.22 -17.46
C GLU A 61 -8.78 -18.72 -18.11
N VAL A 62 -9.30 -17.58 -17.66
CA VAL A 62 -10.50 -16.96 -18.23
C VAL A 62 -10.31 -16.67 -19.72
N LEU A 63 -9.17 -16.08 -20.10
CA LEU A 63 -8.86 -15.75 -21.50
C LEU A 63 -8.79 -16.97 -22.41
N THR A 64 -8.41 -18.14 -21.89
CA THR A 64 -8.34 -19.39 -22.66
C THR A 64 -9.64 -20.19 -22.68
N SER A 65 -10.64 -19.79 -21.88
CA SER A 65 -11.90 -20.52 -21.74
C SER A 65 -12.80 -20.38 -22.97
N GLN A 66 -13.53 -21.45 -23.30
CA GLN A 66 -14.56 -21.38 -24.36
C GLN A 66 -15.72 -20.43 -24.00
N GLY A 67 -15.96 -20.23 -22.70
CA GLY A 67 -16.96 -19.28 -22.21
C GLY A 67 -16.61 -17.83 -22.56
N PHE A 68 -15.32 -17.48 -22.67
CA PHE A 68 -14.87 -16.14 -23.02
C PHE A 68 -15.38 -15.70 -24.39
N LEU A 69 -15.38 -16.61 -25.38
CA LEU A 69 -15.91 -16.38 -26.73
C LEU A 69 -17.41 -16.04 -26.73
N GLN A 70 -18.12 -16.38 -25.65
CA GLN A 70 -19.55 -16.14 -25.50
C GLN A 70 -19.87 -14.81 -24.78
N LEU A 71 -18.89 -14.14 -24.16
CA LEU A 71 -19.09 -12.89 -23.44
C LEU A 71 -19.58 -11.75 -24.34
N SER A 72 -20.44 -10.88 -23.81
CA SER A 72 -20.88 -9.67 -24.51
C SER A 72 -19.71 -8.67 -24.67
N LEU A 73 -19.81 -7.71 -25.60
CA LEU A 73 -18.79 -6.65 -25.75
C LEU A 73 -18.59 -5.88 -24.43
N ASN A 74 -19.68 -5.56 -23.72
CA ASN A 74 -19.62 -4.86 -22.44
C ASN A 74 -18.91 -5.70 -21.36
N ALA A 75 -19.20 -7.00 -21.29
CA ALA A 75 -18.53 -7.92 -20.37
C ALA A 75 -17.01 -7.97 -20.64
N VAL A 76 -16.61 -8.14 -21.89
CA VAL A 76 -15.18 -8.16 -22.26
C VAL A 76 -14.52 -6.82 -21.93
N THR A 77 -15.17 -5.71 -22.27
CA THR A 77 -14.65 -4.35 -21.99
C THR A 77 -14.42 -4.15 -20.49
N GLN A 78 -15.37 -4.54 -19.65
CA GLN A 78 -15.25 -4.40 -18.19
C GLN A 78 -14.11 -5.24 -17.62
N LEU A 79 -13.89 -6.46 -18.11
CA LEU A 79 -12.77 -7.30 -17.68
C LEU A 79 -11.43 -6.65 -18.03
N ILE A 80 -11.25 -6.25 -19.29
CA ILE A 80 -9.94 -5.77 -19.77
C ILE A 80 -9.66 -4.31 -19.37
N ALA A 81 -10.65 -3.55 -18.94
CA ALA A 81 -10.43 -2.20 -18.42
C ALA A 81 -9.73 -2.22 -17.05
N ARG A 82 -9.83 -3.31 -16.29
CA ARG A 82 -9.33 -3.41 -14.91
C ARG A 82 -7.82 -3.62 -14.84
N ASP A 83 -7.12 -2.79 -14.07
CA ASP A 83 -5.69 -2.99 -13.75
C ASP A 83 -5.42 -4.32 -13.04
N SER A 84 -6.40 -4.84 -12.32
CA SER A 84 -6.33 -6.07 -11.56
C SER A 84 -6.46 -7.35 -12.40
N PHE A 85 -6.92 -7.25 -13.65
CA PHE A 85 -7.06 -8.39 -14.56
C PHE A 85 -5.68 -8.78 -15.13
N CYS A 86 -4.85 -9.40 -14.29
CA CYS A 86 -3.42 -9.54 -14.51
C CYS A 86 -3.07 -10.71 -15.46
N ALA A 87 -3.11 -10.45 -16.76
CA ALA A 87 -2.55 -11.30 -17.81
C ALA A 87 -1.60 -10.48 -18.71
N SER A 88 -0.75 -11.16 -19.50
CA SER A 88 0.11 -10.45 -20.45
C SER A 88 -0.75 -9.76 -21.52
N GLU A 89 -0.38 -8.55 -21.93
CA GLU A 89 -1.15 -7.80 -22.94
C GLU A 89 -1.22 -8.55 -24.27
N ILE A 90 -0.21 -9.37 -24.60
CA ILE A 90 -0.24 -10.21 -25.79
C ILE A 90 -1.28 -11.33 -25.69
N ASP A 91 -1.47 -11.94 -24.52
CA ASP A 91 -2.50 -12.96 -24.30
C ASP A 91 -3.90 -12.35 -24.37
N ILE A 92 -4.10 -11.16 -23.77
CA ILE A 92 -5.34 -10.40 -23.85
C ILE A 92 -5.67 -10.09 -25.32
N PHE A 93 -4.70 -9.59 -26.07
CA PHE A 93 -4.86 -9.33 -27.50
C PHE A 93 -5.23 -10.60 -28.28
N CYS A 94 -4.54 -11.71 -28.04
CA CYS A 94 -4.81 -12.98 -28.73
C CYS A 94 -6.22 -13.50 -28.44
N ALA A 95 -6.66 -13.45 -27.18
CA ALA A 95 -8.01 -13.87 -26.80
C ALA A 95 -9.08 -13.01 -27.48
N ILE A 96 -8.89 -11.69 -27.53
CA ILE A 96 -9.83 -10.78 -28.19
C ILE A 96 -9.82 -11.01 -29.71
N ARG A 97 -8.66 -11.27 -30.32
CA ARG A 97 -8.58 -11.61 -31.74
C ARG A 97 -9.42 -12.85 -32.05
N GLU A 98 -9.36 -13.90 -31.24
CA GLU A 98 -10.21 -15.09 -31.42
C GLU A 98 -11.70 -14.78 -31.16
N TRP A 99 -12.02 -13.95 -30.16
CA TRP A 99 -13.38 -13.46 -29.90
C TRP A 99 -13.97 -12.71 -31.11
N VAL A 100 -13.18 -11.85 -31.77
CA VAL A 100 -13.58 -11.14 -33.00
C VAL A 100 -13.74 -12.09 -34.18
N LYS A 101 -12.89 -13.12 -34.32
CA LYS A 101 -13.05 -14.11 -35.39
C LYS A 101 -14.37 -14.88 -35.27
N ALA A 102 -14.83 -15.15 -34.05
CA ALA A 102 -16.13 -15.79 -33.81
C ALA A 102 -17.31 -14.85 -34.09
N ARG A 103 -17.09 -13.52 -34.11
CA ARG A 103 -18.11 -12.48 -34.29
C ARG A 103 -17.60 -11.35 -35.18
N PRO A 104 -17.45 -11.60 -36.50
CA PRO A 104 -16.85 -10.62 -37.42
C PRO A 104 -17.56 -9.25 -37.43
N GLU A 105 -18.87 -9.24 -37.15
CA GLU A 105 -19.68 -8.03 -37.02
C GLU A 105 -19.22 -7.09 -35.89
N MET A 106 -18.58 -7.63 -34.86
CA MET A 106 -18.08 -6.87 -33.71
C MET A 106 -16.68 -6.29 -33.93
N LYS A 107 -16.05 -6.51 -35.09
CA LYS A 107 -14.65 -6.13 -35.35
C LYS A 107 -14.37 -4.65 -35.08
N ALA A 108 -15.23 -3.74 -35.56
CA ALA A 108 -15.04 -2.30 -35.38
C ALA A 108 -15.14 -1.89 -33.90
N ALA A 109 -16.16 -2.39 -33.19
CA ALA A 109 -16.37 -2.09 -31.78
C ALA A 109 -15.26 -2.70 -30.90
N ALA A 110 -14.77 -3.89 -31.24
CA ALA A 110 -13.64 -4.52 -30.58
C ALA A 110 -12.34 -3.74 -30.77
N ALA A 111 -12.10 -3.21 -31.97
CA ALA A 111 -10.94 -2.36 -32.24
C ALA A 111 -10.99 -1.08 -31.40
N GLU A 112 -12.16 -0.42 -31.31
CA GLU A 112 -12.32 0.77 -30.46
C GLU A 112 -12.10 0.47 -28.97
N MET A 113 -12.65 -0.65 -28.48
CA MET A 113 -12.43 -1.13 -27.11
C MET A 113 -10.94 -1.39 -26.84
N LEU A 114 -10.28 -2.10 -27.76
CA LEU A 114 -8.86 -2.42 -27.68
C LEU A 114 -7.98 -1.16 -27.63
N MET A 115 -8.29 -0.15 -28.46
CA MET A 115 -7.57 1.14 -28.44
C MET A 115 -7.64 1.84 -27.08
N LYS A 116 -8.72 1.65 -26.31
CA LYS A 116 -8.91 2.27 -24.99
C LYS A 116 -8.32 1.45 -23.85
N CYS A 117 -8.38 0.13 -23.94
CA CYS A 117 -8.10 -0.75 -22.80
C CYS A 117 -6.80 -1.56 -22.92
N LEU A 118 -6.34 -1.87 -24.14
CA LEU A 118 -5.13 -2.66 -24.36
C LEU A 118 -3.89 -1.76 -24.28
N ARG A 119 -2.85 -2.22 -23.59
CA ARG A 119 -1.65 -1.44 -23.30
C ARG A 119 -0.55 -1.86 -24.24
N LEU A 120 -0.62 -1.40 -25.49
CA LEU A 120 0.30 -1.81 -26.56
C LEU A 120 1.78 -1.61 -26.19
N SER A 121 2.10 -0.56 -25.43
CA SER A 121 3.46 -0.29 -24.96
C SER A 121 4.00 -1.34 -23.98
N LEU A 122 3.18 -2.25 -23.46
CA LEU A 122 3.61 -3.39 -22.65
C LEU A 122 3.72 -4.70 -23.46
N ILE A 123 3.47 -4.68 -24.77
CA ILE A 123 3.67 -5.82 -25.67
C ILE A 123 5.08 -5.73 -26.27
N SER A 124 5.81 -6.84 -26.34
CA SER A 124 7.16 -6.85 -26.94
C SER A 124 7.14 -6.33 -28.39
N GLN A 125 8.19 -5.62 -28.81
CA GLN A 125 8.30 -5.13 -30.20
C GLN A 125 8.18 -6.27 -31.23
N ARG A 126 8.73 -7.44 -30.89
CA ARG A 126 8.61 -8.65 -31.69
C ARG A 126 7.15 -9.04 -31.90
N ASP A 127 6.34 -9.04 -30.86
CA ASP A 127 4.94 -9.48 -30.94
C ASP A 127 4.04 -8.39 -31.54
N LEU A 128 4.36 -7.12 -31.32
CA LEU A 128 3.71 -6.00 -32.00
C LEU A 128 3.84 -6.13 -33.53
N LEU A 129 5.04 -6.45 -34.03
CA LEU A 129 5.29 -6.56 -35.47
C LEU A 129 4.81 -7.88 -36.08
N ASN A 130 4.89 -8.99 -35.35
CA ASN A 130 4.60 -10.33 -35.90
C ASN A 130 3.20 -10.86 -35.57
N ILE A 131 2.53 -10.33 -34.55
CA ILE A 131 1.22 -10.82 -34.09
C ILE A 131 0.16 -9.72 -34.18
N VAL A 132 0.44 -8.53 -33.62
CA VAL A 132 -0.53 -7.43 -33.59
C VAL A 132 -0.72 -6.81 -34.97
N ARG A 133 0.36 -6.39 -35.63
CA ARG A 133 0.30 -5.75 -36.95
C ARG A 133 -0.39 -6.60 -38.03
N PRO A 134 -0.10 -7.91 -38.19
CA PRO A 134 -0.75 -8.72 -39.22
C PRO A 134 -2.25 -8.96 -38.98
N SER A 135 -2.76 -8.73 -37.76
CA SER A 135 -4.18 -8.92 -37.45
C SER A 135 -5.10 -7.89 -38.14
N GLY A 136 -4.57 -6.72 -38.48
CA GLY A 136 -5.35 -5.59 -38.98
C GLY A 136 -6.39 -5.05 -37.99
N LEU A 137 -6.24 -5.30 -36.69
CA LEU A 137 -7.10 -4.72 -35.63
C LEU A 137 -6.65 -3.31 -35.22
N PHE A 138 -5.38 -2.97 -35.46
CA PHE A 138 -4.80 -1.68 -35.15
C PHE A 138 -4.22 -1.01 -36.40
N PRO A 139 -4.35 0.34 -36.52
CA PRO A 139 -3.60 1.10 -37.50
C PRO A 139 -2.08 0.94 -37.29
N PRO A 140 -1.27 0.92 -38.36
CA PRO A 140 0.19 0.85 -38.24
C PRO A 140 0.79 1.98 -37.38
N ASP A 141 0.27 3.19 -37.49
CA ASP A 141 0.78 4.36 -36.76
C ASP A 141 0.62 4.18 -35.25
N THR A 142 -0.50 3.64 -34.78
CA THR A 142 -0.70 3.35 -33.35
C THR A 142 0.33 2.35 -32.80
N ILE A 143 0.74 1.38 -33.62
CA ILE A 143 1.78 0.42 -33.23
C ILE A 143 3.15 1.12 -33.15
N LEU A 144 3.44 2.04 -34.08
CA LEU A 144 4.66 2.83 -34.06
C LEU A 144 4.69 3.78 -32.85
N ASP A 145 3.57 4.42 -32.51
CA ASP A 145 3.42 5.27 -31.32
C ASP A 145 3.70 4.47 -30.04
N ALA A 146 3.19 3.23 -29.95
CA ALA A 146 3.46 2.34 -28.81
C ALA A 146 4.94 1.94 -28.70
N ILE A 147 5.62 1.70 -29.83
CA ILE A 147 7.07 1.41 -29.86
C ILE A 147 7.87 2.65 -29.45
N GLU A 148 7.45 3.84 -29.89
CA GLU A 148 8.08 5.09 -29.50
C GLU A 148 7.91 5.34 -27.99
N GLU A 149 6.72 5.07 -27.44
CA GLU A 149 6.42 5.16 -26.01
C GLU A 149 7.33 4.23 -25.19
N GLN A 150 7.57 3.00 -25.64
CA GLN A 150 8.50 2.06 -25.01
C GLN A 150 9.93 2.59 -24.89
N GLY A 151 10.38 3.39 -25.85
CA GLY A 151 11.73 3.98 -25.84
C GLY A 151 11.83 5.27 -25.02
N LYS A 152 10.72 6.01 -24.87
CA LYS A 152 10.71 7.33 -24.20
C LYS A 152 10.31 7.25 -22.73
N LYS A 153 9.33 6.43 -22.37
CA LYS A 153 8.81 6.34 -21.01
C LYS A 153 9.64 5.39 -20.17
N ARG A 154 9.72 5.69 -18.87
CA ARG A 154 10.30 4.75 -17.91
C ARG A 154 9.29 3.64 -17.62
N THR A 155 9.78 2.44 -17.34
CA THR A 155 8.94 1.27 -17.01
C THR A 155 7.91 1.59 -15.92
N THR A 156 8.31 2.33 -14.89
CA THR A 156 7.46 2.66 -13.73
C THR A 156 6.38 3.70 -14.02
N ASP A 157 6.47 4.41 -15.14
CA ASP A 157 5.47 5.36 -15.63
C ASP A 157 4.45 4.69 -16.57
N LEU A 158 4.68 3.43 -16.96
CA LEU A 158 3.73 2.63 -17.72
C LEU A 158 2.65 2.04 -16.80
N THR A 159 1.44 1.91 -17.32
CA THR A 159 0.30 1.37 -16.59
C THR A 159 0.33 -0.16 -16.60
N HIS A 160 1.17 -0.78 -15.77
CA HIS A 160 1.20 -2.24 -15.66
C HIS A 160 -0.10 -2.81 -15.09
N ARG A 161 -0.38 -4.09 -15.35
CA ARG A 161 -1.41 -4.86 -14.64
C ARG A 161 -0.78 -5.63 -13.49
N GLY A 162 -1.53 -5.80 -12.41
CA GLY A 162 -1.05 -6.51 -11.23
C GLY A 162 -2.17 -7.17 -10.46
N PHE A 163 -1.88 -8.23 -9.73
CA PHE A 163 -2.88 -8.88 -8.88
C PHE A 163 -3.29 -7.95 -7.73
N LEU A 164 -4.59 -7.88 -7.45
CA LEU A 164 -5.13 -7.13 -6.33
C LEU A 164 -5.68 -8.08 -5.28
N THR A 165 -5.06 -8.08 -4.10
CA THR A 165 -5.51 -8.85 -2.93
C THR A 165 -5.62 -7.91 -1.73
N PRO A 166 -6.79 -7.28 -1.52
CA PRO A 166 -6.97 -6.29 -0.47
C PRO A 166 -6.64 -6.83 0.92
N ASN A 167 -6.01 -5.99 1.73
CA ASN A 167 -5.67 -6.21 3.14
C ASN A 167 -4.90 -7.51 3.42
N THR A 168 -4.20 -8.05 2.42
CA THR A 168 -3.39 -9.27 2.53
C THR A 168 -1.93 -8.91 2.36
N ASN A 169 -1.06 -9.40 3.26
CA ASN A 169 0.38 -9.26 3.09
C ASN A 169 0.87 -10.14 1.92
N ILE A 170 1.32 -9.50 0.84
CA ILE A 170 1.85 -10.18 -0.35
C ILE A 170 3.37 -10.39 -0.32
N ALA A 171 4.05 -9.85 0.69
CA ALA A 171 5.49 -10.03 0.92
C ALA A 171 5.74 -11.24 1.82
N THR A 172 5.28 -12.42 1.39
CA THR A 172 5.45 -13.68 2.15
C THR A 172 6.05 -14.77 1.28
N ALA A 173 6.81 -15.68 1.89
CA ALA A 173 7.41 -16.81 1.17
C ALA A 173 6.35 -17.74 0.56
N GLN A 174 5.19 -17.90 1.23
CA GLN A 174 4.04 -18.68 0.76
C GLN A 174 3.48 -18.16 -0.56
N LEU A 175 3.50 -16.84 -0.75
CA LEU A 175 3.08 -16.18 -1.99
C LEU A 175 4.25 -16.00 -2.98
N GLY A 176 5.39 -16.64 -2.73
CA GLY A 176 6.55 -16.66 -3.62
C GLY A 176 7.45 -15.42 -3.52
N ALA A 177 7.29 -14.59 -2.48
CA ALA A 177 8.20 -13.48 -2.25
C ALA A 177 9.56 -13.98 -1.70
N ILE A 178 10.65 -13.36 -2.14
CA ILE A 178 12.02 -13.69 -1.74
C ILE A 178 12.84 -12.42 -1.52
N VAL A 179 13.78 -12.46 -0.59
CA VAL A 179 14.77 -11.39 -0.41
C VAL A 179 15.96 -11.69 -1.34
N ILE A 180 16.25 -10.79 -2.27
CA ILE A 180 17.31 -10.94 -3.29
C ILE A 180 18.54 -10.07 -3.02
N SER A 181 18.46 -9.15 -2.06
CA SER A 181 19.58 -8.34 -1.56
C SER A 181 19.41 -8.05 -0.07
N GLY A 182 20.54 -8.00 0.66
CA GLY A 182 20.60 -7.87 2.12
C GLY A 182 21.20 -9.11 2.80
N GLU A 183 21.87 -8.90 3.92
CA GLU A 183 22.40 -9.98 4.78
C GLU A 183 21.27 -10.65 5.55
N ALA A 184 21.39 -11.97 5.78
CA ALA A 184 20.36 -12.80 6.44
C ALA A 184 18.95 -12.70 5.77
N PRO A 185 18.83 -13.00 4.46
CA PRO A 185 17.61 -12.82 3.68
C PRO A 185 16.41 -13.66 4.16
N ASN A 186 16.67 -14.79 4.82
CA ASN A 186 15.62 -15.72 5.28
C ASN A 186 14.83 -15.21 6.50
N ALA A 187 15.28 -14.12 7.13
CA ALA A 187 14.67 -13.62 8.35
C ALA A 187 13.45 -12.71 8.10
N LEU A 188 13.52 -11.86 7.07
CA LEU A 188 12.59 -10.74 6.85
C LEU A 188 11.13 -11.16 6.59
N LEU A 189 10.94 -12.25 5.86
CA LEU A 189 9.63 -12.70 5.35
C LEU A 189 9.05 -13.87 6.17
N SER A 190 9.58 -14.10 7.38
CA SER A 190 9.08 -15.16 8.26
C SER A 190 7.75 -14.75 8.90
N GLU A 191 6.81 -15.70 9.04
CA GLU A 191 5.46 -15.44 9.59
C GLU A 191 5.46 -15.09 11.08
N ALA A 192 6.58 -15.25 11.77
CA ALA A 192 6.76 -14.87 13.16
C ALA A 192 6.89 -13.34 13.27
N GLY A 193 5.78 -12.62 13.07
CA GLY A 193 5.70 -11.20 13.33
C GLY A 193 6.12 -10.89 14.77
N GLY A 194 7.12 -10.03 14.93
CA GLY A 194 7.63 -9.62 16.24
C GLY A 194 9.16 -9.61 16.30
N ILE A 195 9.70 -8.90 17.29
CA ILE A 195 11.15 -8.86 17.52
C ILE A 195 11.56 -10.15 18.24
N PRO A 196 12.36 -11.03 17.64
CA PRO A 196 12.59 -12.35 18.21
C PRO A 196 13.34 -12.25 19.54
N GLN A 197 12.99 -13.11 20.50
CA GLN A 197 13.59 -13.08 21.84
C GLN A 197 15.12 -13.21 21.79
N ASP A 198 15.64 -13.87 20.76
CA ASP A 198 17.02 -14.35 20.63
C ASP A 198 17.84 -13.56 19.58
N GLY A 199 18.14 -12.29 19.87
CA GLY A 199 19.18 -11.48 19.19
C GLY A 199 19.18 -11.39 17.65
N ASP A 200 20.32 -10.94 17.11
CA ASP A 200 20.63 -10.59 15.70
C ASP A 200 20.33 -11.69 14.64
N ARG A 201 20.00 -12.92 15.06
CA ARG A 201 19.82 -14.09 14.18
C ARG A 201 18.58 -14.03 13.29
N SER A 202 17.78 -12.97 13.42
CA SER A 202 16.42 -12.91 12.89
C SER A 202 16.05 -11.57 12.27
N LEU A 203 17.05 -10.77 11.89
CA LEU A 203 16.84 -9.53 11.16
C LEU A 203 17.67 -9.52 9.88
N THR A 204 17.15 -8.85 8.87
CA THR A 204 17.85 -8.60 7.61
C THR A 204 18.49 -7.22 7.70
N ARG A 205 19.70 -7.08 7.18
CA ARG A 205 20.47 -5.83 7.26
C ARG A 205 21.27 -5.54 6.01
N HIS A 206 21.70 -4.30 5.86
CA HIS A 206 22.67 -3.88 4.86
C HIS A 206 23.55 -2.74 5.40
N ALA A 207 24.71 -2.53 4.78
CA ALA A 207 25.62 -1.47 5.18
C ALA A 207 25.14 -0.11 4.68
N ILE A 208 25.15 0.90 5.54
CA ILE A 208 24.81 2.28 5.15
C ILE A 208 25.87 2.80 4.18
N GLY A 209 25.41 3.29 3.03
CA GLY A 209 26.26 3.68 1.89
C GLY A 209 26.32 2.61 0.79
N ASP A 210 25.68 1.46 1.00
CA ASP A 210 25.33 0.53 -0.08
C ASP A 210 24.03 1.01 -0.76
N ASP A 211 24.09 1.20 -2.08
CA ASP A 211 22.98 1.68 -2.89
C ASP A 211 21.98 0.56 -3.26
N GLU A 212 22.35 -0.71 -3.11
CA GLU A 212 21.42 -1.83 -3.37
C GLU A 212 20.39 -1.99 -2.24
N GLY A 213 20.81 -1.80 -0.99
CA GLY A 213 19.96 -1.96 0.18
C GLY A 213 19.34 -3.35 0.33
N ILE A 214 18.22 -3.43 1.03
CA ILE A 214 17.42 -4.66 1.15
C ILE A 214 16.39 -4.69 0.03
N VAL A 215 16.40 -5.75 -0.78
CA VAL A 215 15.49 -5.87 -1.93
C VAL A 215 14.64 -7.12 -1.80
N VAL A 216 13.32 -6.93 -1.81
CA VAL A 216 12.30 -7.99 -1.84
C VAL A 216 11.72 -8.09 -3.23
N GLN A 217 11.80 -9.29 -3.84
CA GLN A 217 11.07 -9.64 -5.05
C GLN A 217 9.78 -10.35 -4.65
N LEU A 218 8.62 -9.80 -5.04
CA LEU A 218 7.32 -10.41 -4.82
C LEU A 218 7.11 -11.63 -5.73
N GLY A 219 6.23 -12.55 -5.38
CA GLY A 219 6.01 -13.77 -6.18
C GLY A 219 5.26 -13.53 -7.49
N ARG A 220 4.46 -12.46 -7.58
CA ARG A 220 3.80 -11.93 -8.81
C ARG A 220 3.83 -10.38 -8.80
N PRO A 221 3.48 -9.68 -9.89
CA PRO A 221 3.19 -8.25 -9.83
C PRO A 221 1.91 -8.03 -9.01
N TYR A 222 1.94 -7.13 -8.03
CA TYR A 222 0.80 -6.81 -7.18
C TYR A 222 0.50 -5.32 -7.18
N ILE A 223 -0.78 -4.95 -7.16
CA ILE A 223 -1.21 -3.57 -6.92
C ILE A 223 -1.15 -3.32 -5.41
N ILE A 224 -0.27 -2.44 -4.93
CA ILE A 224 -0.11 -2.11 -3.52
C ILE A 224 -0.14 -0.59 -3.29
N ASN A 225 -0.44 -0.17 -2.07
CA ASN A 225 -0.43 1.24 -1.63
C ASN A 225 0.03 1.41 -0.17
N LYS A 226 0.36 0.31 0.52
CA LYS A 226 0.77 0.30 1.93
C LYS A 226 1.96 -0.63 2.11
N ILE A 227 3.00 -0.14 2.77
CA ILE A 227 4.14 -0.93 3.23
C ILE A 227 4.26 -0.75 4.74
N ILE A 228 4.47 -1.85 5.46
CA ILE A 228 4.71 -1.85 6.90
C ILE A 228 6.11 -2.37 7.14
N LEU A 229 6.93 -1.59 7.84
CA LEU A 229 8.29 -1.99 8.21
C LEU A 229 8.36 -2.10 9.72
N GLN A 230 9.00 -3.15 10.24
CA GLN A 230 9.42 -3.18 11.64
C GLN A 230 10.92 -2.88 11.70
N LEU A 231 11.29 -1.69 12.17
CA LEU A 231 12.68 -1.35 12.46
C LEU A 231 13.09 -1.94 13.81
N TRP A 232 14.38 -2.22 13.96
CA TRP A 232 14.94 -2.66 15.24
C TRP A 232 14.90 -1.54 16.29
N ASP A 233 14.20 -1.76 17.40
CA ASP A 233 13.87 -0.71 18.38
C ASP A 233 13.98 -1.12 19.86
N ARG A 234 14.70 -2.23 20.17
CA ARG A 234 14.98 -2.65 21.56
C ARG A 234 15.81 -1.63 22.36
N GLU A 235 16.41 -0.65 21.69
CA GLU A 235 17.22 0.45 22.26
C GLU A 235 16.65 1.81 21.82
N THR A 236 17.32 2.91 22.15
CA THR A 236 17.04 4.27 21.62
C THR A 236 17.51 4.45 20.16
N ARG A 237 17.60 3.35 19.40
CA ARG A 237 18.14 3.36 18.05
C ARG A 237 17.14 3.98 17.08
N MET A 238 17.66 4.84 16.21
CA MET A 238 16.91 5.55 15.20
C MET A 238 17.57 5.36 13.84
N TYR A 239 16.76 5.35 12.80
CA TYR A 239 17.20 5.18 11.43
C TYR A 239 16.61 6.26 10.52
N SER A 240 17.33 6.57 9.45
CA SER A 240 16.79 7.27 8.29
C SER A 240 16.89 6.35 7.09
N TYR A 241 15.91 6.40 6.21
CA TYR A 241 15.82 5.49 5.06
C TYR A 241 14.89 6.03 3.98
N TYR A 242 14.91 5.42 2.82
CA TYR A 242 13.88 5.61 1.80
C TYR A 242 13.41 4.25 1.25
N VAL A 243 12.22 4.26 0.65
CA VAL A 243 11.63 3.08 0.02
C VAL A 243 11.35 3.36 -1.44
N GLU A 244 11.81 2.45 -2.27
CA GLU A 244 11.64 2.48 -3.71
C GLU A 244 10.95 1.20 -4.19
N VAL A 245 10.17 1.32 -5.26
CA VAL A 245 9.47 0.20 -5.88
C VAL A 245 9.75 0.15 -7.37
N SER A 246 9.70 -1.05 -7.94
CA SER A 246 10.01 -1.29 -9.36
C SER A 246 9.22 -2.48 -9.91
N MET A 247 9.08 -2.49 -11.24
CA MET A 247 8.57 -3.63 -12.00
C MET A 247 9.67 -4.52 -12.60
N ASP A 248 10.88 -3.99 -12.80
CA ASP A 248 11.96 -4.64 -13.57
C ASP A 248 13.34 -4.63 -12.89
N ARG A 249 13.45 -4.08 -11.67
CA ARG A 249 14.68 -3.89 -10.89
C ARG A 249 15.70 -2.92 -11.52
N ARG A 250 15.36 -2.29 -12.65
CA ARG A 250 16.24 -1.34 -13.36
C ARG A 250 15.76 0.09 -13.15
N ASP A 251 14.46 0.29 -13.34
CA ASP A 251 13.81 1.57 -13.13
C ASP A 251 13.05 1.56 -11.81
N TRP A 252 13.36 2.53 -10.95
CA TRP A 252 12.87 2.59 -9.57
C TRP A 252 12.17 3.92 -9.32
N VAL A 253 11.07 3.87 -8.57
CA VAL A 253 10.40 5.08 -8.08
C VAL A 253 10.42 5.12 -6.57
N ARG A 254 10.88 6.24 -6.03
CA ARG A 254 10.84 6.53 -4.60
C ARG A 254 9.43 6.84 -4.19
N VAL A 255 8.85 5.96 -3.38
CA VAL A 255 7.49 6.12 -2.83
C VAL A 255 7.52 6.75 -1.44
N ILE A 256 8.61 6.55 -0.70
CA ILE A 256 8.83 7.13 0.64
C ILE A 256 10.26 7.66 0.71
N ASP A 257 10.43 8.90 1.17
CA ASP A 257 11.76 9.47 1.44
C ASP A 257 11.88 9.97 2.87
N TYR A 258 12.32 9.09 3.76
CA TYR A 258 12.59 9.42 5.16
C TYR A 258 14.08 9.62 5.44
N SER A 259 14.87 10.00 4.42
CA SER A 259 16.34 10.13 4.54
C SER A 259 16.80 11.23 5.50
N LYS A 260 15.89 12.14 5.88
CA LYS A 260 16.15 13.29 6.77
C LYS A 260 15.45 13.17 8.13
N TYR A 261 14.79 12.06 8.41
CA TYR A 261 13.98 11.88 9.61
C TYR A 261 14.53 10.76 10.47
N LEU A 262 14.33 10.87 11.78
CA LEU A 262 14.74 9.86 12.75
C LEU A 262 13.58 8.93 13.09
N CYS A 263 13.49 7.84 12.36
CA CYS A 263 12.46 6.81 12.48
C CYS A 263 12.88 5.68 13.42
N ARG A 264 11.89 5.02 14.05
CA ARG A 264 12.10 3.85 14.92
C ARG A 264 10.85 2.99 15.02
N SER A 265 11.01 1.72 15.38
CA SER A 265 9.89 0.79 15.58
C SER A 265 9.06 0.59 14.30
N ARG A 266 7.78 0.29 14.44
CA ARG A 266 6.83 0.06 13.36
C ARG A 266 6.59 1.32 12.53
N GLN A 267 6.83 1.21 11.23
CA GLN A 267 6.58 2.25 10.23
C GLN A 267 5.38 1.82 9.39
N THR A 268 4.33 2.63 9.33
CA THR A 268 3.18 2.41 8.45
C THR A 268 3.21 3.46 7.35
N LEU A 269 3.51 3.00 6.14
CA LEU A 269 3.86 3.84 5.00
C LEU A 269 2.77 3.72 3.94
N TYR A 270 2.16 4.84 3.57
CA TYR A 270 1.12 4.92 2.56
C TYR A 270 1.61 5.73 1.36
N PHE A 271 1.21 5.34 0.16
CA PHE A 271 1.57 6.00 -1.08
C PHE A 271 0.49 5.75 -2.14
N GLU A 272 0.56 6.44 -3.28
CA GLU A 272 -0.37 6.26 -4.39
C GLU A 272 -0.33 4.81 -4.91
N SER A 273 -1.51 4.22 -5.14
CA SER A 273 -1.61 2.81 -5.52
C SER A 273 -0.93 2.55 -6.86
N ARG A 274 -0.13 1.49 -6.94
CA ARG A 274 0.56 1.11 -8.17
C ARG A 274 0.95 -0.35 -8.20
N VAL A 275 1.25 -0.86 -9.40
CA VAL A 275 1.79 -2.22 -9.57
C VAL A 275 3.26 -2.26 -9.20
N VAL A 276 3.61 -3.24 -8.37
CA VAL A 276 4.95 -3.47 -7.84
C VAL A 276 5.34 -4.93 -8.00
N ARG A 277 6.59 -5.16 -8.39
CA ARG A 277 7.24 -6.49 -8.39
C ARG A 277 8.42 -6.55 -7.42
N TYR A 278 9.13 -5.44 -7.26
CA TYR A 278 10.31 -5.31 -6.42
C TYR A 278 10.13 -4.15 -5.44
N ILE A 279 10.51 -4.37 -4.18
CA ILE A 279 10.54 -3.35 -3.12
C ILE A 279 11.98 -3.25 -2.64
N ARG A 280 12.52 -2.04 -2.61
CA ARG A 280 13.86 -1.74 -2.11
C ARG A 280 13.77 -0.80 -0.91
N VAL A 281 14.42 -1.18 0.20
CA VAL A 281 14.56 -0.35 1.40
C VAL A 281 16.04 -0.02 1.59
N VAL A 282 16.38 1.26 1.51
CA VAL A 282 17.77 1.74 1.65
C VAL A 282 17.87 2.61 2.88
N GLY A 283 18.73 2.20 3.80
CA GLY A 283 19.05 2.92 5.02
C GLY A 283 20.16 3.93 4.76
N THR A 284 19.96 5.16 5.20
CA THR A 284 20.88 6.29 4.99
C THR A 284 21.51 6.77 6.29
N HIS A 285 20.91 6.44 7.44
CA HIS A 285 21.44 6.77 8.75
C HIS A 285 21.06 5.73 9.80
N ASN A 286 21.91 5.55 10.81
CA ASN A 286 21.68 4.83 12.05
C ASN A 286 22.31 5.64 13.19
N SER A 287 21.59 5.84 14.29
CA SER A 287 22.06 6.61 15.45
C SER A 287 23.16 5.92 16.27
N GLN A 288 23.42 4.63 16.02
CA GLN A 288 24.53 3.88 16.62
C GLN A 288 25.78 3.92 15.74
N SER A 289 26.94 3.59 16.32
CA SER A 289 28.24 3.63 15.64
C SER A 289 28.40 2.59 14.52
N ASN A 290 27.61 1.52 14.53
CA ASN A 290 27.62 0.55 13.45
C ASN A 290 26.91 1.12 12.21
N ARG A 291 27.61 1.13 11.06
CA ARG A 291 27.04 1.60 9.78
C ARG A 291 26.13 0.55 9.15
N MET A 292 25.19 0.00 9.92
CA MET A 292 24.26 -1.04 9.49
C MET A 292 22.82 -0.57 9.66
N PHE A 293 22.00 -0.78 8.64
CA PHE A 293 20.56 -0.60 8.71
C PHE A 293 19.89 -1.95 8.96
N HIS A 294 19.01 -2.05 9.95
CA HIS A 294 18.41 -3.32 10.38
C HIS A 294 16.89 -3.28 10.20
N LEU A 295 16.36 -4.30 9.55
CA LEU A 295 14.95 -4.48 9.28
C LEU A 295 14.50 -5.85 9.79
N VAL A 296 13.50 -5.85 10.67
CA VAL A 296 12.99 -7.05 11.34
C VAL A 296 11.93 -7.74 10.48
N SER A 297 10.97 -6.97 9.96
CA SER A 297 9.94 -7.49 9.06
C SER A 297 9.53 -6.45 8.02
N LEU A 298 9.00 -6.95 6.90
CA LEU A 298 8.40 -6.15 5.85
C LEU A 298 7.07 -6.78 5.44
N GLU A 299 6.02 -5.97 5.43
CA GLU A 299 4.73 -6.31 4.84
C GLU A 299 4.43 -5.35 3.70
N ALA A 300 3.77 -5.85 2.66
CA ALA A 300 3.27 -5.02 1.56
C ALA A 300 1.85 -5.42 1.24
N LEU A 301 0.95 -4.44 1.17
CA LEU A 301 -0.48 -4.66 1.07
C LEU A 301 -1.13 -3.63 0.13
N ASN A 302 -2.30 -3.99 -0.37
CA ASN A 302 -3.28 -3.02 -0.82
C ASN A 302 -4.29 -2.77 0.31
N SER A 303 -4.28 -1.58 0.89
CA SER A 303 -5.18 -1.19 1.96
C SER A 303 -6.36 -0.40 1.40
N SER A 304 -7.55 -0.78 1.86
CA SER A 304 -8.80 -0.04 1.65
C SER A 304 -9.03 1.05 2.71
N ASP A 305 -8.11 1.21 3.66
CA ASP A 305 -8.23 2.21 4.73
C ASP A 305 -8.16 3.61 4.12
N GLU A 306 -8.98 4.55 4.61
CA GLU A 306 -8.82 5.96 4.26
C GLU A 306 -7.56 6.53 4.92
N PHE A 307 -6.68 7.12 4.13
CA PHE A 307 -5.49 7.81 4.61
C PHE A 307 -5.29 9.12 3.84
N ASN A 308 -4.70 10.10 4.52
CA ASN A 308 -4.34 11.38 3.94
C ASN A 308 -2.82 11.52 3.97
N ILE A 309 -2.21 11.71 2.82
CA ILE A 309 -0.78 12.00 2.69
C ILE A 309 -0.61 13.39 2.11
N ASP A 310 0.38 14.13 2.61
CA ASP A 310 0.76 15.39 1.99
C ASP A 310 1.44 15.13 0.63
N PRO A 311 0.94 15.70 -0.48
CA PRO A 311 1.45 15.37 -1.82
C PRO A 311 2.89 15.85 -2.07
N LYS A 312 3.43 16.75 -1.25
CA LYS A 312 4.80 17.25 -1.40
C LYS A 312 5.82 16.43 -0.63
N THR A 313 5.47 16.04 0.59
CA THR A 313 6.39 15.40 1.54
C THR A 313 6.14 13.90 1.72
N THR A 314 5.01 13.39 1.19
CA THR A 314 4.50 12.02 1.37
C THR A 314 4.27 11.62 2.83
N LEU A 315 4.30 12.59 3.75
CA LEU A 315 4.04 12.36 5.17
C LEU A 315 2.56 12.10 5.41
N LEU A 316 2.28 11.15 6.31
CA LEU A 316 0.93 10.87 6.76
C LEU A 316 0.38 12.05 7.58
N ILE A 317 -0.84 12.47 7.26
CA ILE A 317 -1.65 13.43 8.01
C ILE A 317 -2.60 12.59 8.89
N PRO A 318 -2.29 12.41 10.19
CA PRO A 318 -3.08 11.53 11.04
C PRO A 318 -4.44 12.16 11.38
N THR A 319 -5.48 11.33 11.39
CA THR A 319 -6.83 11.68 11.86
C THR A 319 -7.03 11.34 13.35
N THR A 320 -6.12 10.57 13.93
CA THR A 320 -6.14 10.09 15.32
C THR A 320 -4.86 10.48 16.06
N ASN A 321 -4.83 10.25 17.38
CA ASN A 321 -3.65 10.57 18.19
C ASN A 321 -2.51 9.56 17.92
N VAL A 322 -1.42 10.05 17.34
CA VAL A 322 -0.20 9.27 17.09
C VAL A 322 0.80 9.30 18.25
N ALA A 323 0.60 10.17 19.23
CA ALA A 323 1.41 10.23 20.45
C ALA A 323 0.84 9.30 21.53
N THR A 324 0.89 7.99 21.29
CA THR A 324 0.44 6.95 22.22
C THR A 324 1.41 5.77 22.26
N ILE A 325 1.34 4.97 23.34
CA ILE A 325 2.13 3.74 23.47
C ILE A 325 1.81 2.75 22.35
N GLU A 326 0.53 2.59 21.99
CA GLU A 326 0.08 1.70 20.92
C GLU A 326 0.68 2.07 19.55
N ASN A 327 0.90 3.37 19.34
CA ASN A 327 1.59 3.89 18.16
C ASN A 327 3.11 3.98 18.35
N ASN A 328 3.69 3.31 19.35
CA ASN A 328 5.13 3.26 19.60
C ASN A 328 5.80 4.62 19.85
N ALA A 329 5.04 5.65 20.26
CA ALA A 329 5.62 6.91 20.70
C ALA A 329 6.35 6.72 22.04
N LEU A 330 7.42 7.49 22.25
CA LEU A 330 8.24 7.43 23.46
C LEU A 330 8.46 8.81 24.06
N VAL A 331 8.58 8.84 25.38
CA VAL A 331 9.18 9.96 26.11
C VAL A 331 10.69 9.71 26.18
N ILE A 332 11.49 10.56 25.54
CA ILE A 332 12.95 10.45 25.50
C ILE A 332 13.65 11.40 26.47
N GLU A 333 12.96 12.46 26.89
CA GLU A 333 13.40 13.35 27.97
C GLU A 333 12.23 13.69 28.89
N GLY A 334 12.53 13.89 30.17
CA GLY A 334 11.56 14.06 31.24
C GLY A 334 11.65 12.93 32.25
N VAL A 335 11.14 13.19 33.45
CA VAL A 335 11.15 12.28 34.59
C VAL A 335 9.73 11.86 34.90
N SER A 336 9.52 10.56 35.05
CA SER A 336 8.28 10.00 35.57
C SER A 336 8.60 8.79 36.46
N ARG A 337 7.79 8.59 37.49
CA ARG A 337 7.86 7.39 38.34
C ARG A 337 7.24 6.18 37.65
N CYS A 338 6.33 6.39 36.70
CA CYS A 338 5.73 5.33 35.91
C CYS A 338 6.20 5.41 34.47
N ARG A 339 6.62 4.26 33.92
CA ARG A 339 6.97 4.17 32.50
C ARG A 339 5.75 4.56 31.65
N ASN A 340 5.96 5.40 30.65
CA ASN A 340 4.95 5.85 29.69
C ASN A 340 3.76 6.63 30.28
N ALA A 341 3.86 7.18 31.50
CA ALA A 341 2.76 7.90 32.15
C ALA A 341 2.12 8.98 31.26
N LEU A 342 2.93 9.70 30.47
CA LEU A 342 2.46 10.76 29.59
C LEU A 342 1.63 10.29 28.39
N LEU A 343 1.84 9.04 27.94
CA LEU A 343 1.36 8.52 26.64
C LEU A 343 0.40 7.33 26.78
N ASN A 344 0.07 6.92 28.01
CA ASN A 344 -0.77 5.76 28.30
C ASN A 344 -2.28 6.00 28.13
N GLY A 345 -2.70 7.26 27.89
CA GLY A 345 -4.10 7.64 27.71
C GLY A 345 -4.89 7.85 29.00
N GLN A 346 -4.31 7.60 30.17
CA GLN A 346 -4.96 7.83 31.46
C GLN A 346 -4.87 9.31 31.83
N ASN A 347 -6.02 9.98 32.00
CA ASN A 347 -6.10 11.43 32.17
C ASN A 347 -6.96 11.87 33.36
N SER A 348 -7.29 10.94 34.27
CA SER A 348 -8.11 11.22 35.45
C SER A 348 -7.55 10.62 36.74
N ASP A 349 -6.66 9.64 36.62
CA ASP A 349 -6.13 8.86 37.74
C ASP A 349 -4.63 9.14 37.87
N TYR A 350 -4.32 10.36 38.32
CA TYR A 350 -2.96 10.80 38.63
C TYR A 350 -2.95 11.57 39.95
N ASP A 351 -1.85 11.44 40.66
CA ASP A 351 -1.62 12.03 41.97
C ASP A 351 -0.16 12.42 42.13
N TRP A 352 0.24 12.84 43.33
CA TRP A 352 1.60 13.32 43.58
C TRP A 352 2.67 12.27 43.26
N ASP A 353 2.32 11.00 43.33
CA ASP A 353 3.22 9.88 43.19
C ASP A 353 3.19 9.25 41.79
N ASN A 354 2.10 9.40 41.01
CA ASN A 354 1.96 8.71 39.72
C ASN A 354 1.19 9.52 38.65
N GLY A 355 1.33 9.11 37.38
CA GLY A 355 0.45 9.57 36.29
C GLY A 355 0.86 10.87 35.57
N TYR A 356 2.07 11.38 35.82
CA TYR A 356 2.60 12.56 35.11
C TYR A 356 4.06 12.38 34.70
N THR A 357 4.52 13.25 33.80
CA THR A 357 5.93 13.43 33.45
C THR A 357 6.30 14.88 33.70
N CYS A 358 7.46 15.13 34.32
CA CYS A 358 7.93 16.47 34.64
C CYS A 358 9.42 16.64 34.34
N HIS A 359 9.90 17.87 34.43
CA HIS A 359 11.32 18.19 34.45
C HIS A 359 11.55 19.39 35.37
N GLN A 360 12.80 19.65 35.75
CA GLN A 360 13.12 20.83 36.54
C GLN A 360 13.03 22.08 35.65
N LEU A 361 12.45 23.16 36.18
CA LEU A 361 12.41 24.43 35.47
C LEU A 361 13.83 24.91 35.18
N ASN A 362 14.06 25.41 33.97
CA ASN A 362 15.36 25.84 33.45
C ASN A 362 16.41 24.72 33.31
N SER A 363 16.02 23.44 33.48
CA SER A 363 16.90 22.29 33.33
C SER A 363 16.16 21.15 32.61
N GLY A 364 16.24 21.16 31.29
CA GLY A 364 15.67 20.14 30.40
C GLY A 364 14.30 20.50 29.81
N ALA A 365 13.67 19.48 29.21
CA ALA A 365 12.35 19.54 28.59
C ALA A 365 11.62 18.19 28.77
N ILE A 366 10.35 18.14 28.37
CA ILE A 366 9.64 16.88 28.11
C ILE A 366 9.66 16.67 26.61
N THR A 367 10.40 15.67 26.16
CA THR A 367 10.60 15.42 24.73
C THR A 367 9.93 14.11 24.34
N ILE A 368 8.99 14.19 23.39
CA ILE A 368 8.24 13.05 22.86
C ILE A 368 8.77 12.74 21.46
N GLN A 369 9.20 11.49 21.24
CA GLN A 369 9.56 10.97 19.93
C GLN A 369 8.40 10.12 19.37
N LEU A 370 7.92 10.50 18.19
CA LEU A 370 7.00 9.69 17.39
C LEU A 370 7.77 8.60 16.63
N PRO A 371 7.16 7.46 16.26
CA PRO A 371 7.86 6.35 15.59
C PRO A 371 8.34 6.72 14.17
N GLN A 372 7.64 7.64 13.51
CA GLN A 372 7.87 8.08 12.14
C GLN A 372 7.45 9.55 12.03
N PRO A 373 7.84 10.27 10.97
CA PRO A 373 7.37 11.64 10.76
C PRO A 373 5.88 11.70 10.38
N TYR A 374 5.21 12.75 10.84
CA TYR A 374 3.79 13.04 10.58
C TYR A 374 3.58 14.52 10.29
N MET A 375 2.57 14.82 9.49
CA MET A 375 2.04 16.17 9.33
C MET A 375 0.91 16.42 10.32
N ILE A 376 1.25 16.98 11.48
CA ILE A 376 0.28 17.25 12.55
C ILE A 376 -0.18 18.72 12.55
N SER A 377 -1.47 18.94 12.76
CA SER A 377 -2.06 20.27 12.90
C SER A 377 -2.58 20.57 14.30
N THR A 378 -2.59 19.58 15.20
CA THR A 378 -3.09 19.77 16.57
C THR A 378 -2.26 19.00 17.59
N MET A 379 -2.13 19.59 18.78
CA MET A 379 -1.57 18.94 19.97
C MET A 379 -2.50 19.20 21.15
N ARG A 380 -2.60 18.26 22.09
CA ARG A 380 -3.39 18.43 23.32
C ARG A 380 -2.51 18.07 24.50
N LEU A 381 -2.56 18.89 25.53
CA LEU A 381 -1.77 18.75 26.73
C LEU A 381 -2.69 18.91 27.93
N LEU A 382 -2.60 17.95 28.86
CA LEU A 382 -3.14 18.10 30.19
C LEU A 382 -2.00 18.57 31.09
N LEU A 383 -2.15 19.76 31.64
CA LEU A 383 -1.22 20.29 32.64
C LEU A 383 -1.70 19.84 34.01
N TRP A 384 -0.79 19.73 34.97
CA TRP A 384 -1.15 19.38 36.34
C TRP A 384 -2.18 20.36 36.90
N ASP A 385 -3.33 19.82 37.31
CA ASP A 385 -4.51 20.57 37.75
C ASP A 385 -5.05 20.08 39.11
N CYS A 386 -4.33 19.21 39.82
CA CYS A 386 -4.73 18.76 41.16
C CYS A 386 -4.62 19.85 42.25
N ASP A 387 -4.04 21.01 41.92
CA ASP A 387 -3.99 22.18 42.79
C ASP A 387 -3.98 23.49 41.99
N ASP A 388 -3.77 24.61 42.68
CA ASP A 388 -3.86 25.95 42.11
C ASP A 388 -2.65 26.40 41.27
N ARG A 389 -1.69 25.52 40.97
CA ARG A 389 -0.55 25.92 40.13
C ARG A 389 -0.99 26.26 38.70
N TYR A 390 -0.10 26.97 38.02
CA TYR A 390 -0.22 27.27 36.59
C TYR A 390 1.16 27.17 35.95
N TYR A 391 1.18 26.97 34.64
CA TYR A 391 2.40 26.82 33.87
C TYR A 391 2.53 27.90 32.80
N SER A 392 3.77 28.24 32.48
CA SER A 392 4.15 29.06 31.34
C SER A 392 5.23 28.31 30.57
N TYR A 393 5.02 28.11 29.28
CA TYR A 393 5.84 27.20 28.47
C TYR A 393 5.89 27.64 27.01
N TYR A 394 6.71 26.95 26.24
CA TYR A 394 6.73 27.01 24.79
C TYR A 394 6.76 25.58 24.25
N ILE A 395 6.42 25.38 22.98
CA ILE A 395 6.50 24.08 22.31
C ILE A 395 7.38 24.25 21.08
N GLU A 396 8.32 23.35 20.92
CA GLU A 396 9.16 23.23 19.73
C GLU A 396 8.97 21.85 19.10
N VAL A 397 9.19 21.79 17.79
CA VAL A 397 9.16 20.55 17.01
C VAL A 397 10.45 20.40 16.23
N SER A 398 10.86 19.16 16.00
CA SER A 398 12.06 18.82 15.24
C SER A 398 11.85 17.52 14.47
N VAL A 399 12.53 17.39 13.33
CA VAL A 399 12.56 16.17 12.51
C VAL A 399 13.89 15.39 12.66
N ASP A 400 14.90 16.03 13.25
CA ASP A 400 16.29 15.56 13.30
C ASP A 400 16.93 15.64 14.70
N GLN A 401 16.18 16.09 15.72
CA GLN A 401 16.63 16.35 17.10
C GLN A 401 17.74 17.39 17.25
N ILE A 402 18.16 18.04 16.16
CA ILE A 402 19.22 19.04 16.15
C ILE A 402 18.60 20.43 15.95
N ASN A 403 17.74 20.55 14.94
CA ASN A 403 17.08 21.79 14.56
C ASN A 403 15.67 21.79 15.13
N TRP A 404 15.41 22.72 16.06
CA TRP A 404 14.13 22.87 16.74
C TRP A 404 13.44 24.15 16.28
N VAL A 405 12.16 24.04 15.94
CA VAL A 405 11.32 25.17 15.53
C VAL A 405 10.26 25.40 16.58
N LYS A 406 10.24 26.60 17.15
CA LYS A 406 9.20 27.02 18.10
C LYS A 406 7.88 27.27 17.38
N VAL A 407 6.87 26.50 17.76
CA VAL A 407 5.51 26.56 17.17
C VAL A 407 4.50 27.18 18.13
N ILE A 408 4.76 27.16 19.45
CA ILE A 408 3.96 27.87 20.47
C ILE A 408 4.88 28.62 21.42
N ASP A 409 4.51 29.85 21.77
CA ASP A 409 5.10 30.60 22.89
C ASP A 409 4.01 31.10 23.84
N ARG A 410 4.00 30.58 25.07
CA ARG A 410 3.06 30.94 26.15
C ARG A 410 3.81 31.36 27.41
N ARG A 411 5.07 31.80 27.30
CA ARG A 411 5.90 32.18 28.45
C ARG A 411 5.34 33.36 29.24
N ILE A 412 4.48 34.17 28.64
CA ILE A 412 3.81 35.32 29.28
C ILE A 412 2.35 35.04 29.70
N LYS A 413 1.89 33.78 29.64
CA LYS A 413 0.52 33.40 30.01
C LYS A 413 0.53 32.37 31.13
N GLN A 414 -0.46 32.44 32.02
CA GLN A 414 -0.74 31.42 33.03
C GLN A 414 -1.68 30.38 32.41
N CYS A 415 -1.21 29.14 32.25
CA CYS A 415 -1.97 28.06 31.63
C CYS A 415 -2.31 26.96 32.66
N ARG A 416 -3.56 26.47 32.64
CA ARG A 416 -4.05 25.32 33.43
C ARG A 416 -4.59 24.16 32.58
N TYR A 417 -4.97 24.38 31.31
CA TYR A 417 -5.38 23.34 30.35
C TYR A 417 -5.14 23.82 28.91
N MET A 418 -4.81 22.93 27.96
CA MET A 418 -4.65 23.35 26.56
C MET A 418 -5.02 22.33 25.48
N ARG A 419 -5.76 22.82 24.47
CA ARG A 419 -5.81 22.27 23.10
C ARG A 419 -5.16 23.27 22.14
N VAL A 420 -4.14 22.83 21.40
CA VAL A 420 -3.41 23.62 20.40
C VAL A 420 -3.90 23.25 19.00
N ARG A 421 -4.13 24.26 18.16
CA ARG A 421 -4.26 24.13 16.71
C ARG A 421 -3.20 24.99 16.04
N PHE A 422 -2.56 24.46 15.01
CA PHE A 422 -1.53 25.11 14.19
C PHE A 422 -2.08 25.48 12.83
#